data_AF-A0A662VY22-F1
#
_entry.id   AF-A0A662VY22-F1
#
_cell.length_a   1.000
_cell.length_b   1.000
_cell.length_c   1.000
_cell.angle_alpha   90.00
_cell.angle_beta   90.00
_cell.angle_gamma   90.00
#
_symmetry.space_group_name_H-M   'P 1'
#
loop_
_entity.id
_entity.type
_entity.pdbx_description
1 polymer ?
#
loop_
_entity_poly.entity_id
_entity_poly.type
_entity_poly.pdbx_seq_one_letter_code
_entity_poly.pdbx_strand_id
1 'polypeptide(L)'
;MTKDRYRFIVELVKLTFPEGRRTVPVAYYDDKGLTYLPMSDTLNRVLREIEAKYSDFLELYEDNGYNVRDSLDWFFHEIWNYSIIRGENLPDILSEDLKVRKSKIKREILNTLWFKDLVDYTKKNCRKLKKSDPVTYAECIRQLVELLGKNEVLNLLKKQGVKIGKTALEGLARVGGETPKIKQLIREGKLPLTLAWELPRVDGEEREKIAEELVQLKNYRKQKERLKEIKKRFF
;
A
#
# COMPACT_ATOMS: atom_id res chain seq x y z
N MET A 1 18.78 -12.59 6.79
CA MET A 1 18.72 -11.52 5.76
C MET A 1 17.39 -10.79 5.89
N THR A 2 17.40 -9.50 6.17
CA THR A 2 16.23 -8.65 5.94
C THR A 2 16.10 -8.45 4.44
N LYS A 3 15.18 -9.15 3.77
CA LYS A 3 14.76 -8.75 2.41
C LYS A 3 14.19 -7.33 2.52
N ASP A 4 14.82 -6.36 1.87
CA ASP A 4 14.37 -4.98 1.90
C ASP A 4 12.95 -4.88 1.31
N ARG A 5 11.97 -4.56 2.16
CA ARG A 5 10.57 -4.39 1.76
C ARG A 5 10.38 -3.05 1.05
N TYR A 6 10.82 -3.00 -0.20
CA TYR A 6 10.59 -1.91 -1.14
C TYR A 6 9.15 -1.90 -1.68
N ARG A 7 8.17 -1.70 -0.78
CA ARG A 7 6.75 -1.67 -1.15
C ARG A 7 6.33 -0.29 -1.62
N PHE A 8 6.05 -0.21 -2.93
CA PHE A 8 5.43 0.92 -3.63
C PHE A 8 4.07 0.50 -4.21
N ILE A 9 3.34 1.44 -4.82
CA ILE A 9 2.02 1.14 -5.38
C ILE A 9 2.16 0.64 -6.81
N VAL A 10 1.53 -0.50 -7.09
CA VAL A 10 1.49 -1.13 -8.40
C VAL A 10 0.04 -1.18 -8.87
N GLU A 11 -0.17 -0.80 -10.12
CA GLU A 11 -1.43 -0.94 -10.82
C GLU A 11 -1.26 -2.01 -11.90
N LEU A 12 -2.23 -2.92 -12.02
CA LEU A 12 -2.32 -3.75 -13.21
C LEU A 12 -3.01 -2.92 -14.30
N VAL A 13 -2.50 -2.97 -15.53
CA VAL A 13 -3.08 -2.28 -16.70
C VAL A 13 -3.14 -3.22 -17.89
N LYS A 14 -4.15 -3.02 -18.75
CA LYS A 14 -4.36 -3.82 -19.96
C LYS A 14 -3.84 -3.06 -21.18
N LEU A 15 -2.69 -3.47 -21.72
CA LEU A 15 -2.01 -2.81 -22.84
C LEU A 15 -2.07 -3.65 -24.12
N THR A 16 -2.06 -2.98 -25.27
CA THR A 16 -1.97 -3.61 -26.58
C THR A 16 -0.53 -3.56 -27.08
N PHE A 17 0.05 -4.73 -27.34
CA PHE A 17 1.36 -4.91 -27.96
C PHE A 17 1.17 -5.51 -29.37
N PRO A 18 2.20 -5.55 -30.25
CA PRO A 18 2.10 -6.20 -31.56
C PRO A 18 1.64 -7.66 -31.50
N GLU A 19 1.99 -8.37 -30.43
CA GLU A 19 1.65 -9.78 -30.18
C GLU A 19 0.24 -9.97 -29.61
N GLY A 20 -0.45 -8.87 -29.24
CA GLY A 20 -1.81 -8.88 -28.71
C GLY A 20 -2.00 -8.06 -27.44
N ARG A 21 -3.20 -8.16 -26.86
CA ARG A 21 -3.60 -7.39 -25.67
C ARG A 21 -3.35 -8.19 -24.40
N ARG A 22 -2.40 -7.75 -23.56
CA ARG A 22 -2.01 -8.44 -22.32
C ARG A 22 -2.07 -7.52 -21.10
N THR A 23 -2.16 -8.14 -19.93
CA THR A 23 -2.16 -7.46 -18.63
C THR A 23 -0.74 -7.36 -18.14
N VAL A 24 -0.29 -6.17 -17.72
CA VAL A 24 1.05 -5.93 -17.18
C VAL A 24 0.98 -5.06 -15.92
N PRO A 25 1.89 -5.24 -14.95
CA PRO A 25 2.01 -4.34 -13.82
C PRO A 25 2.80 -3.08 -14.19
N VAL A 26 2.35 -1.93 -13.69
CA VAL A 26 3.06 -0.64 -13.76
C VAL A 26 3.15 -0.01 -12.38
N ALA A 27 4.18 0.78 -12.12
CA ALA A 27 4.21 1.62 -10.92
C ALA A 27 3.17 2.73 -11.05
N TYR A 28 2.37 2.91 -10.00
CA TYR A 28 1.52 4.08 -9.86
C TYR A 28 2.30 5.20 -9.17
N TYR A 29 2.31 6.38 -9.78
CA TYR A 29 2.83 7.61 -9.19
C TYR A 29 1.70 8.63 -9.11
N ASP A 30 1.45 9.20 -7.93
CA ASP A 30 0.49 10.29 -7.80
C ASP A 30 1.14 11.64 -8.13
N ASP A 31 0.34 12.51 -8.75
CA ASP A 31 0.67 13.87 -9.16
C ASP A 31 1.15 14.79 -8.01
N LYS A 32 1.04 14.33 -6.76
CA LYS A 32 1.35 15.07 -5.54
C LYS A 32 2.59 14.53 -4.82
N GLY A 33 3.31 13.58 -5.43
CA GLY A 33 4.55 12.98 -4.88
C GLY A 33 4.36 12.21 -3.58
N LEU A 34 3.13 11.75 -3.27
CA LEU A 34 2.80 11.06 -2.01
C LEU A 34 2.95 9.53 -2.10
N THR A 35 3.41 9.04 -3.24
CA THR A 35 3.67 7.63 -3.51
C THR A 35 5.11 7.49 -3.98
N TYR A 36 5.91 6.75 -3.22
CA TYR A 36 7.30 6.45 -3.56
C TYR A 36 7.41 5.71 -4.89
N LEU A 37 8.21 6.26 -5.81
CA LEU A 37 8.64 5.59 -7.03
C LEU A 37 10.08 5.09 -6.84
N PRO A 38 10.36 3.77 -6.97
CA PRO A 38 11.73 3.25 -6.86
C PRO A 38 12.62 3.64 -8.03
N MET A 39 13.94 3.52 -7.82
CA MET A 39 14.92 3.54 -8.91
C MET A 39 14.64 2.42 -9.93
N SER A 40 15.06 2.63 -11.18
CA SER A 40 14.81 1.76 -12.35
C SER A 40 15.00 0.27 -12.06
N ASP A 41 16.07 -0.10 -11.37
CA ASP A 41 16.47 -1.50 -11.24
C ASP A 41 15.57 -2.25 -10.24
N THR A 42 15.27 -1.61 -9.10
CA THR A 42 14.29 -2.12 -8.13
C THR A 42 12.89 -2.16 -8.73
N LEU A 43 12.52 -1.12 -9.49
CA LEU A 43 11.24 -1.03 -10.19
C LEU A 43 11.08 -2.18 -11.20
N ASN A 44 12.02 -2.30 -12.14
CA ASN A 44 12.01 -3.32 -13.20
C ASN A 44 12.02 -4.73 -12.63
N ARG A 45 12.78 -5.00 -11.55
CA ARG A 45 12.78 -6.30 -10.88
C ARG A 45 11.40 -6.61 -10.28
N VAL A 46 10.83 -5.69 -9.49
CA VAL A 46 9.53 -5.92 -8.83
C VAL A 46 8.40 -6.06 -9.84
N LEU A 47 8.37 -5.24 -10.90
CA LEU A 47 7.35 -5.37 -11.94
C LEU A 47 7.45 -6.72 -12.67
N ARG A 48 8.65 -7.20 -12.99
CA ARG A 48 8.83 -8.55 -13.57
C ARG A 48 8.41 -9.67 -12.63
N GLU A 49 8.71 -9.58 -11.33
CA GLU A 49 8.25 -10.56 -10.34
C GLU A 49 6.71 -10.58 -10.25
N ILE A 50 6.04 -9.43 -10.30
CA ILE A 50 4.57 -9.34 -10.29
C ILE A 50 3.97 -9.82 -11.62
N GLU A 51 4.61 -9.56 -12.77
CA GLU A 51 4.17 -10.03 -14.09
C GLU A 51 4.21 -11.56 -14.16
N ALA A 52 5.32 -12.17 -13.74
CA ALA A 52 5.43 -13.62 -13.63
C ALA A 52 4.37 -14.22 -12.69
N LYS A 53 4.18 -13.63 -11.50
CA LYS A 53 3.15 -14.08 -10.55
C LYS A 53 1.73 -13.88 -11.05
N TYR A 54 1.50 -12.95 -11.98
CA TYR A 54 0.21 -12.80 -12.63
C TYR A 54 -0.03 -13.89 -13.68
N SER A 55 0.99 -14.28 -14.45
CA SER A 55 0.94 -15.45 -15.33
C SER A 55 0.67 -16.74 -14.56
N ASP A 56 1.46 -17.04 -13.52
CA ASP A 56 1.26 -18.19 -12.61
C ASP A 56 -0.19 -18.23 -12.09
N PHE A 57 -0.77 -17.07 -11.75
CA PHE A 57 -2.13 -16.92 -11.24
C PHE A 57 -3.22 -17.28 -12.26
N LEU A 58 -3.01 -16.95 -13.55
CA LEU A 58 -3.95 -17.30 -14.61
C LEU A 58 -3.92 -18.81 -14.87
N GLU A 59 -2.75 -19.43 -14.89
CA GLU A 59 -2.60 -20.89 -15.03
C GLU A 59 -3.24 -21.62 -13.84
N LEU A 60 -2.93 -21.18 -12.61
CA LEU A 60 -3.50 -21.70 -11.37
C LEU A 60 -5.04 -21.60 -11.30
N TYR A 61 -5.62 -20.58 -11.95
CA TYR A 61 -7.06 -20.42 -12.05
C TYR A 61 -7.70 -21.47 -12.96
N GLU A 62 -7.05 -21.85 -14.06
CA GLU A 62 -7.52 -22.93 -14.94
C GLU A 62 -7.36 -24.30 -14.26
N ASP A 63 -6.20 -24.57 -13.68
CA ASP A 63 -5.89 -25.83 -12.98
C ASP A 63 -6.80 -26.10 -11.77
N ASN A 64 -7.14 -25.07 -10.98
CA ASN A 64 -8.06 -25.20 -9.84
C ASN A 64 -9.55 -25.26 -10.23
N GLY A 65 -9.87 -25.61 -11.49
CA GLY A 65 -11.26 -25.72 -11.95
C GLY A 65 -12.02 -24.40 -11.85
N TYR A 66 -11.36 -23.28 -12.14
CA TYR A 66 -11.92 -21.92 -12.14
C TYR A 66 -12.34 -21.41 -10.75
N ASN A 67 -11.62 -21.81 -9.70
CA ASN A 67 -11.78 -21.26 -8.35
C ASN A 67 -11.11 -19.87 -8.22
N VAL A 68 -11.91 -18.83 -8.49
CA VAL A 68 -11.53 -17.42 -8.40
C VAL A 68 -10.95 -17.04 -7.02
N ARG A 69 -11.56 -17.51 -5.92
CA ARG A 69 -11.21 -17.04 -4.57
C ARG A 69 -9.81 -17.49 -4.17
N ASP A 70 -9.52 -18.77 -4.36
CA ASP A 70 -8.29 -19.37 -3.86
C ASP A 70 -7.09 -18.99 -4.75
N SER A 71 -7.32 -18.82 -6.05
CA SER A 71 -6.33 -18.27 -6.98
C SER A 71 -5.98 -16.81 -6.65
N LEU A 72 -6.97 -15.98 -6.33
CA LEU A 72 -6.74 -14.59 -5.88
C LEU A 72 -6.02 -14.53 -4.53
N ASP A 73 -6.39 -15.40 -3.59
CA ASP A 73 -5.77 -15.49 -2.27
C ASP A 73 -4.26 -15.77 -2.39
N TRP A 74 -3.91 -16.78 -3.20
CA TRP A 74 -2.52 -17.09 -3.56
C TRP A 74 -1.80 -15.90 -4.19
N PHE A 75 -2.37 -15.31 -5.25
CA PHE A 75 -1.74 -14.19 -5.97
C PHE A 75 -1.44 -13.00 -5.05
N PHE A 76 -2.40 -12.60 -4.22
CA PHE A 76 -2.20 -11.49 -3.30
C PHE A 76 -1.18 -11.81 -2.19
N HIS A 77 -1.13 -13.06 -1.69
CA HIS A 77 -0.12 -13.47 -0.72
C HIS A 77 1.31 -13.44 -1.30
N GLU A 78 1.50 -13.89 -2.53
CA GLU A 78 2.80 -13.86 -3.22
C GLU A 78 3.30 -12.43 -3.43
N ILE A 79 2.46 -11.55 -3.98
CA ILE A 79 2.88 -10.18 -4.32
C ILE A 79 2.91 -9.22 -3.11
N TRP A 80 2.30 -9.60 -1.98
CA TRP A 80 2.18 -8.76 -0.77
C TRP A 80 3.50 -8.20 -0.27
N ASN A 81 4.60 -8.95 -0.39
CA ASN A 81 5.91 -8.49 0.10
C ASN A 81 6.53 -7.38 -0.79
N TYR A 82 6.06 -7.23 -2.02
CA TYR A 82 6.68 -6.37 -3.04
C TYR A 82 5.86 -5.12 -3.35
N SER A 83 4.53 -5.19 -3.29
CA SER A 83 3.66 -4.09 -3.73
C SER A 83 2.50 -3.79 -2.77
N ILE A 84 1.91 -2.63 -2.97
CA ILE A 84 0.54 -2.30 -2.59
C ILE A 84 -0.25 -2.22 -3.90
N ILE A 85 -1.31 -3.01 -4.06
CA ILE A 85 -2.06 -3.04 -5.33
C ILE A 85 -3.11 -1.93 -5.36
N ARG A 86 -3.12 -1.11 -6.42
CA ARG A 86 -4.18 -0.13 -6.73
C ARG A 86 -5.45 -0.88 -7.16
N GLY A 87 -6.54 -0.71 -6.42
CA GLY A 87 -7.75 -1.52 -6.58
C GLY A 87 -8.79 -0.98 -7.56
N GLU A 88 -8.59 0.22 -8.10
CA GLU A 88 -9.59 0.92 -8.93
C GLU A 88 -9.96 0.15 -10.21
N ASN A 89 -8.95 -0.20 -11.02
CA ASN A 89 -9.10 -0.93 -12.28
C ASN A 89 -8.99 -2.46 -12.13
N LEU A 90 -8.53 -2.94 -10.97
CA LEU A 90 -8.24 -4.35 -10.72
C LEU A 90 -9.43 -5.30 -10.99
N PRO A 91 -10.69 -5.00 -10.57
CA PRO A 91 -11.83 -5.89 -10.84
C PRO A 91 -12.25 -5.93 -12.29
N ASP A 92 -11.88 -4.93 -13.09
CA ASP A 92 -12.23 -4.84 -14.50
C ASP A 92 -11.28 -5.70 -15.34
N ILE A 93 -9.98 -5.62 -15.04
CA ILE A 93 -8.92 -6.43 -15.66
C ILE A 93 -9.13 -7.91 -15.35
N LEU A 94 -9.29 -8.26 -14.08
CA LEU A 94 -9.60 -9.63 -13.65
C LEU A 94 -10.94 -10.14 -14.22
N SER A 95 -11.89 -9.25 -14.52
CA SER A 95 -13.15 -9.64 -15.13
C SER A 95 -13.00 -10.01 -16.61
N GLU A 96 -12.14 -9.29 -17.33
CA GLU A 96 -11.77 -9.59 -18.72
C GLU A 96 -10.97 -10.90 -18.79
N ASP A 97 -9.91 -11.01 -17.99
CA ASP A 97 -8.95 -12.11 -18.08
C ASP A 97 -9.55 -13.45 -17.62
N LEU A 98 -10.24 -13.47 -16.48
CA LEU A 98 -10.85 -14.69 -15.93
C LEU A 98 -12.22 -15.01 -16.55
N LYS A 99 -12.74 -14.14 -17.43
CA LYS A 99 -14.11 -14.20 -18.00
C LYS A 99 -15.23 -14.27 -16.94
N VAL A 100 -14.99 -13.66 -15.77
CA VAL A 100 -15.89 -13.68 -14.61
C VAL A 100 -16.49 -12.30 -14.40
N ARG A 101 -17.78 -12.21 -14.01
CA ARG A 101 -18.45 -10.93 -13.74
C ARG A 101 -17.69 -10.10 -12.68
N LYS A 102 -17.42 -8.81 -12.98
CA LYS A 102 -16.83 -7.80 -12.06
C LYS A 102 -17.34 -7.86 -10.62
N SER A 103 -18.64 -8.07 -10.41
CA SER A 103 -19.24 -8.19 -9.08
C SER A 103 -18.84 -9.46 -8.32
N LYS A 104 -18.63 -10.59 -9.00
CA LYS A 104 -18.05 -11.80 -8.41
C LYS A 104 -16.58 -11.56 -8.04
N ILE A 105 -15.79 -10.93 -8.91
CA ILE A 105 -14.39 -10.56 -8.59
C ILE A 105 -14.32 -9.71 -7.31
N LYS A 106 -15.05 -8.58 -7.26
CA LYS A 106 -15.06 -7.69 -6.06
C LYS A 106 -15.43 -8.44 -4.78
N ARG A 107 -16.39 -9.37 -4.85
CA ARG A 107 -16.80 -10.21 -3.72
C ARG A 107 -15.72 -11.23 -3.32
N GLU A 108 -15.10 -11.92 -4.29
CA GLU A 108 -14.09 -12.93 -3.95
C GLU A 108 -12.80 -12.31 -3.41
N ILE A 109 -12.38 -11.12 -3.89
CA ILE A 109 -11.27 -10.36 -3.28
C ILE A 109 -11.53 -10.14 -1.78
N LEU A 110 -12.74 -9.72 -1.40
CA LEU A 110 -13.14 -9.51 0.00
C LEU A 110 -13.25 -10.82 0.83
N ASN A 111 -13.37 -11.97 0.17
CA ASN A 111 -13.50 -13.28 0.80
C ASN A 111 -12.14 -14.00 1.00
N THR A 112 -11.06 -13.53 0.38
CA THR A 112 -9.68 -14.04 0.56
C THR A 112 -9.28 -14.06 2.04
N LEU A 113 -8.39 -14.99 2.41
CA LEU A 113 -7.70 -14.98 3.71
C LEU A 113 -6.78 -13.77 3.79
N TRP A 114 -6.07 -13.46 2.70
CA TRP A 114 -5.25 -12.26 2.57
C TRP A 114 -5.98 -10.98 3.00
N PHE A 115 -7.18 -10.72 2.47
CA PHE A 115 -7.95 -9.52 2.82
C PHE A 115 -8.37 -9.52 4.29
N LYS A 116 -8.73 -10.68 4.86
CA LYS A 116 -9.05 -10.81 6.29
C LYS A 116 -7.83 -10.51 7.16
N ASP A 117 -6.65 -11.01 6.79
CA ASP A 117 -5.38 -10.72 7.47
C ASP A 117 -5.06 -9.21 7.49
N LEU A 118 -5.36 -8.46 6.41
CA LEU A 118 -5.22 -7.00 6.41
C LEU A 118 -6.10 -6.34 7.48
N VAL A 119 -7.37 -6.76 7.56
CA VAL A 119 -8.35 -6.23 8.51
C VAL A 119 -7.96 -6.60 9.94
N ASP A 120 -7.60 -7.85 10.20
CA ASP A 120 -7.25 -8.33 11.54
C ASP A 120 -5.90 -7.79 12.02
N TYR A 121 -4.88 -7.66 11.14
CA TYR A 121 -3.64 -6.99 11.49
C TYR A 121 -3.87 -5.51 11.85
N THR A 122 -4.74 -4.83 11.09
CA THR A 122 -5.16 -3.44 11.36
C THR A 122 -5.89 -3.33 12.70
N LYS A 123 -6.86 -4.20 12.97
CA LYS A 123 -7.63 -4.26 14.23
C LYS A 123 -6.75 -4.55 15.44
N LYS A 124 -5.84 -5.54 15.33
CA LYS A 124 -4.86 -5.94 16.35
C LYS A 124 -3.87 -4.82 16.69
N ASN A 125 -3.43 -4.03 15.70
CA ASN A 125 -2.49 -2.94 15.93
C ASN A 125 -3.15 -1.61 16.30
N CYS A 126 -4.35 -1.30 15.80
CA CYS A 126 -5.04 -0.05 16.11
C CYS A 126 -5.16 0.18 17.63
N ARG A 127 -5.51 -0.86 18.38
CA ARG A 127 -5.73 -0.82 19.85
C ARG A 127 -4.45 -0.70 20.70
N LYS A 128 -3.27 -0.98 20.15
CA LYS A 128 -2.01 -0.94 20.92
C LYS A 128 -1.45 0.47 21.05
N LEU A 129 -0.86 0.80 22.20
CA LEU A 129 -0.04 2.01 22.37
C LEU A 129 1.22 1.94 21.48
N LYS A 130 2.00 0.85 21.59
CA LYS A 130 3.14 0.54 20.71
C LYS A 130 2.73 -0.48 19.65
N LYS A 131 2.85 -0.13 18.37
CA LYS A 131 2.55 -1.04 17.24
C LYS A 131 3.64 -2.12 17.14
N SER A 132 3.31 -3.34 16.68
CA SER A 132 4.32 -4.40 16.52
C SER A 132 5.27 -4.10 15.37
N ASP A 133 4.72 -3.68 14.23
CA ASP A 133 5.43 -2.98 13.17
C ASP A 133 4.55 -1.79 12.75
N PRO A 134 4.97 -0.54 13.02
CA PRO A 134 4.22 0.66 12.66
C PRO A 134 4.10 0.88 11.15
N VAL A 135 5.08 0.42 10.36
CA VAL A 135 5.05 0.55 8.89
C VAL A 135 4.14 -0.49 8.28
N THR A 136 4.26 -1.77 8.65
CA THR A 136 3.31 -2.80 8.16
C THR A 136 1.86 -2.42 8.52
N TYR A 137 1.62 -1.79 9.68
CA TYR A 137 0.30 -1.27 10.05
C TYR A 137 -0.20 -0.15 9.11
N ALA A 138 0.67 0.78 8.72
CA ALA A 138 0.37 1.82 7.76
C ALA A 138 0.14 1.26 6.33
N GLU A 139 0.93 0.25 5.93
CA GLU A 139 0.80 -0.43 4.64
C GLU A 139 -0.49 -1.26 4.53
N CYS A 140 -0.91 -1.98 5.59
CA CYS A 140 -2.23 -2.63 5.63
C CYS A 140 -3.36 -1.61 5.44
N ILE A 141 -3.29 -0.46 6.13
CA ILE A 141 -4.27 0.62 5.97
C ILE A 141 -4.25 1.17 4.54
N ARG A 142 -3.07 1.40 3.95
CA ARG A 142 -2.98 1.89 2.57
C ARG A 142 -3.55 0.88 1.59
N GLN A 143 -3.24 -0.41 1.72
CA GLN A 143 -3.81 -1.47 0.86
C GLN A 143 -5.34 -1.53 0.96
N LEU A 144 -5.91 -1.44 2.16
CA LEU A 144 -7.37 -1.38 2.33
C LEU A 144 -7.98 -0.16 1.64
N VAL A 145 -7.33 1.00 1.74
CA VAL A 145 -7.79 2.26 1.10
C VAL A 145 -7.69 2.18 -0.42
N GLU A 146 -6.64 1.58 -0.97
CA GLU A 146 -6.47 1.38 -2.43
C GLU A 146 -7.51 0.39 -3.00
N LEU A 147 -7.96 -0.60 -2.21
CA LEU A 147 -8.98 -1.57 -2.65
C LEU A 147 -10.40 -1.03 -2.61
N LEU A 148 -10.76 -0.27 -1.57
CA LEU A 148 -12.15 0.05 -1.24
C LEU A 148 -12.50 1.53 -1.27
N GLY A 149 -11.52 2.43 -1.21
CA GLY A 149 -11.74 3.84 -0.93
C GLY A 149 -11.84 4.15 0.56
N LYS A 150 -11.61 5.43 0.89
CA LYS A 150 -11.45 5.88 2.29
C LYS A 150 -12.72 5.72 3.13
N ASN A 151 -13.90 6.01 2.57
CA ASN A 151 -15.15 6.03 3.33
C ASN A 151 -15.59 4.60 3.68
N GLU A 152 -15.38 3.69 2.74
CA GLU A 152 -15.68 2.27 2.80
C GLU A 152 -14.77 1.59 3.83
N VAL A 153 -13.47 1.93 3.88
CA VAL A 153 -12.56 1.49 4.94
C VAL A 153 -12.97 2.03 6.31
N LEU A 154 -13.36 3.31 6.45
CA LEU A 154 -13.87 3.84 7.72
C LEU A 154 -15.10 3.05 8.19
N ASN A 155 -16.04 2.77 7.28
CA ASN A 155 -17.26 2.01 7.56
C ASN A 155 -16.98 0.54 7.92
N LEU A 156 -16.07 -0.12 7.19
CA LEU A 156 -15.61 -1.49 7.46
C LEU A 156 -14.96 -1.60 8.83
N LEU A 157 -13.98 -0.73 9.12
CA LEU A 157 -13.27 -0.72 10.39
C LEU A 157 -14.21 -0.40 11.56
N LYS A 158 -15.15 0.54 11.38
CA LYS A 158 -16.19 0.84 12.38
C LYS A 158 -17.06 -0.39 12.67
N LYS A 159 -17.52 -1.12 11.64
CA LYS A 159 -18.28 -2.39 11.79
C LYS A 159 -17.45 -3.47 12.51
N GLN A 160 -16.13 -3.50 12.32
CA GLN A 160 -15.20 -4.41 12.98
C GLN A 160 -14.76 -3.98 14.39
N GLY A 161 -15.39 -2.96 14.98
CA GLY A 161 -15.08 -2.47 16.32
C GLY A 161 -13.72 -1.76 16.42
N VAL A 162 -13.29 -1.11 15.33
CA VAL A 162 -12.08 -0.29 15.23
C VAL A 162 -12.49 1.17 15.06
N LYS A 163 -12.18 2.00 16.06
CA LYS A 163 -12.43 3.46 16.03
C LYS A 163 -11.19 4.18 15.52
N ILE A 164 -11.20 4.60 14.26
CA ILE A 164 -10.16 5.41 13.62
C ILE A 164 -10.79 6.67 13.01
N GLY A 165 -10.20 7.84 13.26
CA GLY A 165 -10.68 9.10 12.67
C GLY A 165 -10.22 9.28 11.23
N LYS A 166 -10.97 10.03 10.41
CA LYS A 166 -10.65 10.28 8.99
C LYS A 166 -9.20 10.78 8.80
N THR A 167 -8.79 11.81 9.54
CA THR A 167 -7.43 12.36 9.48
C THR A 167 -6.35 11.33 9.84
N ALA A 168 -6.63 10.43 10.78
CA ALA A 168 -5.70 9.36 11.17
C ALA A 168 -5.60 8.28 10.08
N LEU A 169 -6.72 7.89 9.46
CA LEU A 169 -6.72 6.97 8.32
C LEU A 169 -5.95 7.55 7.14
N GLU A 170 -6.20 8.82 6.78
CA GLU A 170 -5.47 9.52 5.70
C GLU A 170 -3.99 9.71 6.02
N GLY A 171 -3.66 9.96 7.30
CA GLY A 171 -2.28 10.01 7.78
C GLY A 171 -1.55 8.69 7.59
N LEU A 172 -2.14 7.59 8.03
CA LEU A 172 -1.56 6.24 7.97
C LEU A 172 -1.50 5.71 6.52
N ALA A 173 -2.52 5.98 5.70
CA ALA A 173 -2.51 5.62 4.28
C ALA A 173 -1.37 6.33 3.52
N ARG A 174 -1.06 7.59 3.86
CA ARG A 174 0.15 8.25 3.32
C ARG A 174 1.42 7.57 3.78
N VAL A 175 1.56 7.28 5.09
CA VAL A 175 2.75 6.57 5.62
C VAL A 175 2.99 5.22 4.92
N GLY A 176 1.94 4.49 4.55
CA GLY A 176 2.05 3.25 3.78
C GLY A 176 2.69 3.41 2.39
N GLY A 177 2.60 4.60 1.78
CA GLY A 177 3.19 4.94 0.48
C GLY A 177 4.53 5.69 0.54
N GLU A 178 5.09 5.94 1.73
CA GLU A 178 6.34 6.69 1.90
C GLU A 178 7.58 5.96 1.37
N THR A 179 8.67 6.70 1.24
CA THR A 179 9.96 6.17 0.82
C THR A 179 10.52 5.11 1.79
N PRO A 180 11.42 4.22 1.34
CA PRO A 180 12.04 3.21 2.19
C PRO A 180 12.81 3.83 3.36
N LYS A 181 13.44 4.99 3.14
CA LYS A 181 14.21 5.73 4.15
C LYS A 181 13.30 6.24 5.27
N ILE A 182 12.18 6.89 4.93
CA ILE A 182 11.18 7.34 5.90
C ILE A 182 10.60 6.14 6.65
N LYS A 183 10.23 5.06 5.94
CA LYS A 183 9.77 3.80 6.54
C LYS A 183 10.79 3.21 7.52
N GLN A 184 12.09 3.24 7.19
CA GLN A 184 13.16 2.77 8.07
C GLN A 184 13.27 3.62 9.34
N LEU A 185 13.28 4.96 9.23
CA LEU A 185 13.31 5.87 10.39
C LEU A 185 12.13 5.63 11.35
N ILE A 186 10.96 5.23 10.83
CA ILE A 186 9.78 4.87 11.65
C ILE A 186 9.97 3.51 12.33
N ARG A 187 10.50 2.49 11.62
CA ARG A 187 10.77 1.15 12.21
C ARG A 187 11.81 1.23 13.32
N GLU A 188 12.84 2.06 13.14
CA GLU A 188 13.89 2.33 14.13
C GLU A 188 13.39 3.19 15.32
N GLY A 189 12.16 3.72 15.25
CA GLY A 189 11.58 4.57 16.30
C GLY A 189 12.15 6.00 16.33
N LYS A 190 13.07 6.35 15.43
CA LYS A 190 13.68 7.68 15.29
C LYS A 190 12.66 8.73 14.85
N LEU A 191 11.79 8.37 13.90
CA LEU A 191 10.67 9.20 13.43
C LEU A 191 9.35 8.64 13.95
N PRO A 192 8.68 9.31 14.90
CA PRO A 192 7.35 8.89 15.36
C PRO A 192 6.33 8.81 14.23
N LEU A 193 5.49 7.77 14.24
CA LEU A 193 4.45 7.55 13.23
C LEU A 193 3.48 8.75 13.10
N THR A 194 3.25 9.48 14.20
CA THR A 194 2.44 10.71 14.25
C THR A 194 3.19 12.00 13.86
N LEU A 195 4.43 11.87 13.36
CA LEU A 195 5.20 12.93 12.70
C LEU A 195 5.59 12.56 11.26
N ALA A 196 5.56 11.26 10.92
CA ALA A 196 5.59 10.78 9.53
C ALA A 196 4.22 10.95 8.83
N TRP A 197 3.13 10.70 9.57
CA TRP A 197 1.88 11.41 9.26
C TRP A 197 2.11 12.92 9.45
N GLU A 198 1.20 13.80 9.06
CA GLU A 198 1.43 15.26 9.09
C GLU A 198 2.58 15.81 8.20
N LEU A 199 3.62 15.07 7.74
CA LEU A 199 4.65 15.57 6.80
C LEU A 199 4.03 16.32 5.60
N PRO A 200 4.61 17.47 5.17
CA PRO A 200 4.04 18.32 4.12
C PRO A 200 4.00 17.60 2.78
N ARG A 201 3.13 18.04 1.85
CA ARG A 201 2.96 17.41 0.54
C ARG A 201 3.95 17.99 -0.47
N VAL A 202 5.16 17.45 -0.44
CA VAL A 202 6.27 17.74 -1.35
C VAL A 202 6.79 16.43 -1.95
N ASP A 203 7.71 16.51 -2.90
CA ASP A 203 8.35 15.37 -3.55
C ASP A 203 9.13 14.46 -2.57
N GLY A 204 9.43 13.23 -3.00
CA GLY A 204 10.05 12.22 -2.15
C GLY A 204 11.40 12.63 -1.54
N GLU A 205 12.26 13.36 -2.27
CA GLU A 205 13.57 13.77 -1.77
C GLU A 205 13.44 14.85 -0.69
N GLU A 206 12.58 15.84 -0.92
CA GLU A 206 12.34 16.89 0.06
C GLU A 206 11.62 16.35 1.31
N ARG A 207 10.72 15.36 1.16
CA ARG A 207 10.14 14.61 2.30
C ARG A 207 11.22 13.92 3.12
N GLU A 208 12.20 13.29 2.46
CA GLU A 208 13.31 12.62 3.13
C GLU A 208 14.20 13.59 3.91
N LYS A 209 14.59 14.72 3.30
CA LYS A 209 15.37 15.76 3.97
C LYS A 209 14.65 16.30 5.22
N ILE A 210 13.35 16.56 5.11
CA ILE A 210 12.51 17.00 6.25
C ILE A 210 12.46 15.92 7.33
N ALA A 211 12.29 14.65 6.96
CA ALA A 211 12.29 13.54 7.91
C ALA A 211 13.63 13.41 8.65
N GLU A 212 14.75 13.56 7.95
CA GLU A 212 16.09 13.56 8.54
C GLU A 212 16.32 14.76 9.47
N GLU A 213 15.93 15.98 9.06
CA GLU A 213 15.99 17.18 9.89
C GLU A 213 15.24 16.99 11.21
N LEU A 214 14.03 16.42 11.16
CA LEU A 214 13.24 16.11 12.35
C LEU A 214 13.93 15.06 13.24
N VAL A 215 14.58 14.05 12.68
CA VAL A 215 15.29 13.02 13.46
C VAL A 215 16.50 13.57 14.23
N GLN A 216 17.14 14.65 13.76
CA GLN A 216 18.22 15.32 14.50
C GLN A 216 17.75 16.08 15.76
N LEU A 217 16.43 16.30 15.93
CA LEU A 217 15.90 17.08 17.04
C LEU A 217 15.70 16.24 18.30
N LYS A 218 16.32 16.69 19.41
CA LYS A 218 16.44 15.97 20.69
C LYS A 218 15.13 15.44 21.32
N ASN A 219 13.94 15.92 20.95
CA ASN A 219 12.67 15.40 21.45
C ASN A 219 11.45 15.72 20.56
N TYR A 220 10.36 14.99 20.79
CA TYR A 220 9.08 15.12 20.08
C TYR A 220 8.49 16.53 20.05
N ARG A 221 8.66 17.31 21.12
CA ARG A 221 8.13 18.68 21.18
C ARG A 221 8.85 19.57 20.16
N LYS A 222 10.19 19.54 20.14
CA LYS A 222 10.99 20.27 19.15
C LYS A 222 10.70 19.79 17.73
N GLN A 223 10.54 18.48 17.52
CA GLN A 223 10.11 17.93 16.22
C GLN A 223 8.77 18.49 15.77
N LYS A 224 7.77 18.54 16.67
CA LYS A 224 6.43 19.05 16.35
C LYS A 224 6.41 20.57 16.14
N GLU A 225 7.20 21.33 16.90
CA GLU A 225 7.40 22.77 16.70
C GLU A 225 8.05 23.04 15.34
N ARG A 226 9.13 22.33 15.00
CA ARG A 226 9.79 22.47 13.71
C ARG A 226 8.91 22.04 12.52
N LEU A 227 8.18 20.93 12.64
CA LEU A 227 7.25 20.50 11.59
C LEU A 227 6.15 21.55 11.32
N LYS A 228 5.71 22.31 12.33
CA LYS A 228 4.79 23.44 12.12
C LYS A 228 5.45 24.59 11.35
N GLU A 229 6.71 24.90 11.62
CA GLU A 229 7.46 25.93 10.86
C GLU A 229 7.66 25.52 9.40
N ILE A 230 8.09 24.28 9.17
CA ILE A 230 8.32 23.73 7.82
C ILE A 230 7.02 23.77 7.01
N LYS A 231 5.88 23.38 7.61
CA LYS A 231 4.57 23.46 6.96
C LYS A 231 4.22 24.85 6.44
N LYS A 232 4.52 25.93 7.19
CA LYS A 232 4.26 27.33 6.78
C LYS A 232 5.06 27.79 5.55
N ARG A 233 5.97 26.97 5.01
CA ARG A 233 6.69 27.23 3.76
C ARG A 233 6.01 26.62 2.53
N PHE A 234 5.06 25.72 2.77
CA PHE A 234 4.35 24.92 1.75
C PHE A 234 2.82 25.11 1.81
N PHE A 235 2.35 26.12 2.56
CA PHE A 235 0.97 26.56 2.71
C PHE A 235 0.96 28.10 2.80
#